data_AF-A0A397RZQ7-F1
#
_entry.id   AF-A0A397RZQ7-F1
#
_cell.length_a   1.000
_cell.length_b   1.000
_cell.length_c   1.000
_cell.angle_alpha   90.00
_cell.angle_beta   90.00
_cell.angle_gamma   90.00
#
_symmetry.space_group_name_H-M   'P 1'
#
loop_
_entity.id
_entity.type
_entity.pdbx_description
1 polymer ?
#
loop_
_entity_poly.entity_id
_entity_poly.type
_entity_poly.pdbx_seq_one_letter_code
_entity_poly.pdbx_strand_id
1 'polypeptide(L)'
;MTKYNSTYYRIIPLMEYLSNNLDKLNELMMLLNISFSTSPIEIKYGDDEKLLKPKKEFLIKILDYIRTIDPSLLEYKKSRHELYFGNRDLKTKEAKELIEKIYDTLKPNSKLWYIFEEFTHPDIFIEGDDYIIIGEGKWTEKSITTHTTNLPKRCQMIRHIEGALNYSNKKVYAFYLVDKNCGYLNDLTKEALASQIDEETIMVSDNEKKQILDSFYGYITWQDINNIFPDIKFKTKEEINNEHKK
;
A
#
# COMPACT_ATOMS: atom_id res chain seq x y z
N MET A 1 15.55 -3.58 -19.70
CA MET A 1 15.86 -3.99 -18.32
C MET A 1 14.65 -4.73 -17.79
N THR A 2 14.79 -6.02 -17.48
CA THR A 2 13.78 -6.79 -16.76
C THR A 2 13.57 -6.12 -15.42
N LYS A 3 12.35 -5.68 -15.13
CA LYS A 3 12.02 -5.04 -13.85
C LYS A 3 11.98 -6.15 -12.81
N TYR A 4 12.98 -6.21 -11.93
CA TYR A 4 13.00 -7.22 -10.87
C TYR A 4 11.90 -6.88 -9.86
N ASN A 5 10.95 -7.79 -9.69
CA ASN A 5 9.81 -7.59 -8.80
C ASN A 5 10.18 -8.06 -7.39
N SER A 6 10.21 -7.15 -6.42
CA SER A 6 10.48 -7.42 -4.99
C SER A 6 9.53 -8.47 -4.42
N THR A 7 8.27 -8.48 -4.86
CA THR A 7 7.24 -9.41 -4.41
C THR A 7 7.70 -10.86 -4.57
N TYR A 8 8.10 -11.27 -5.78
CA TYR A 8 8.45 -12.67 -6.06
C TYR A 8 9.82 -13.11 -5.55
N TYR A 9 10.79 -12.19 -5.47
CA TYR A 9 12.17 -12.55 -5.18
C TYR A 9 12.62 -12.26 -3.74
N ARG A 10 11.84 -11.48 -3.00
CA ARG A 10 12.16 -11.08 -1.62
C ARG A 10 10.97 -11.26 -0.69
N ILE A 11 9.79 -10.73 -1.02
CA ILE A 11 8.63 -10.78 -0.12
C ILE A 11 8.13 -12.21 0.06
N ILE A 12 7.84 -12.94 -1.03
CA ILE A 12 7.32 -14.31 -0.94
C ILE A 12 8.27 -15.21 -0.11
N PRO A 13 9.59 -15.30 -0.40
CA PRO A 13 10.49 -16.12 0.41
C PRO A 13 10.53 -15.73 1.90
N LEU A 14 10.48 -14.43 2.20
CA LEU A 14 10.43 -13.95 3.58
C LEU A 14 9.13 -14.38 4.25
N MET A 15 8.00 -14.16 3.61
CA MET A 15 6.69 -14.42 4.19
C MET A 15 6.40 -15.92 4.32
N GLU A 16 6.89 -16.76 3.39
CA GLU A 16 6.86 -18.22 3.53
C GLU A 16 7.68 -18.67 4.75
N TYR A 17 8.87 -18.09 4.96
CA TYR A 17 9.69 -18.39 6.13
C TYR A 17 8.96 -17.99 7.42
N LEU A 18 8.44 -16.77 7.52
CA LEU A 18 7.76 -16.26 8.71
C LEU A 18 6.45 -17.00 9.01
N SER A 19 5.67 -17.36 7.99
CA SER A 19 4.41 -18.09 8.16
C SER A 19 4.64 -19.48 8.75
N ASN A 20 5.81 -20.09 8.51
CA ASN A 20 6.21 -21.36 9.10
C ASN A 20 6.91 -21.21 10.46
N ASN A 21 7.30 -19.98 10.86
CA ASN A 21 8.04 -19.69 12.07
C ASN A 21 7.50 -18.41 12.72
N LEU A 22 6.28 -18.47 13.27
CA LEU A 22 5.56 -17.28 13.76
C LEU A 22 6.29 -16.54 14.90
N ASP A 23 7.12 -17.24 15.68
CA ASP A 23 8.02 -16.63 16.66
C ASP A 23 9.01 -15.65 16.01
N LYS A 24 9.46 -15.93 14.79
CA LYS A 24 10.35 -15.08 14.01
C LYS A 24 9.70 -13.81 13.49
N LEU A 25 8.37 -13.78 13.39
CA LEU A 25 7.67 -12.54 13.04
C LEU A 25 7.90 -11.47 14.12
N ASN A 26 7.86 -11.84 15.40
CA ASN A 26 8.21 -10.91 16.49
C ASN A 26 9.67 -10.46 16.40
N GLU A 27 10.60 -11.36 16.09
CA GLU A 27 12.02 -11.00 15.89
C GLU A 27 12.20 -9.97 14.77
N LEU A 28 11.50 -10.11 13.65
CA LEU A 28 11.53 -9.12 12.58
C LEU A 28 10.97 -7.77 13.05
N MET A 29 9.84 -7.79 13.75
CA MET A 29 9.14 -6.58 14.19
C MET A 29 9.88 -5.82 15.29
N MET A 30 10.72 -6.51 16.07
CA MET A 30 11.63 -5.86 17.04
C MET A 30 12.66 -4.94 16.38
N LEU A 31 13.02 -5.15 15.10
CA LEU A 31 13.88 -4.20 14.37
C LEU A 31 13.25 -2.79 14.25
N LEU A 32 11.93 -2.71 14.35
CA LEU A 32 11.16 -1.46 14.34
C LEU A 32 10.69 -1.06 15.75
N ASN A 33 11.17 -1.72 16.80
CA ASN A 33 10.69 -1.58 18.17
C ASN A 33 9.17 -1.85 18.32
N ILE A 34 8.65 -2.80 17.52
CA ILE A 34 7.26 -3.24 17.60
C ILE A 34 7.21 -4.59 18.32
N SER A 35 6.25 -4.72 19.22
CA SER A 35 5.92 -5.98 19.90
C SER A 35 4.41 -6.17 19.92
N PHE A 36 3.95 -7.39 19.72
CA PHE A 36 2.56 -7.80 19.88
C PHE A 36 2.50 -9.18 20.53
N SER A 37 1.39 -9.45 21.21
CA SER A 37 1.22 -10.64 22.05
C SER A 37 0.40 -11.75 21.41
N THR A 38 -0.28 -11.48 20.30
CA THR A 38 -1.21 -12.43 19.67
C THR A 38 -0.67 -12.94 18.35
N SER A 39 -0.94 -14.20 18.05
CA SER A 39 -0.63 -14.79 16.75
C SER A 39 -1.44 -14.11 15.63
N PRO A 40 -0.92 -14.11 14.39
CA PRO A 40 -1.70 -13.69 13.24
C PRO A 40 -2.97 -14.52 13.05
N ILE A 41 -4.08 -13.84 12.78
CA ILE A 41 -5.36 -14.39 12.33
C ILE A 41 -5.34 -14.55 10.80
N GLU A 42 -4.77 -13.58 10.08
CA GLU A 42 -4.69 -13.57 8.63
C GLU A 42 -3.31 -13.09 8.17
N ILE A 43 -2.77 -13.72 7.14
CA ILE A 43 -1.53 -13.34 6.47
C ILE A 43 -1.80 -13.34 4.96
N LYS A 44 -1.47 -12.24 4.28
CA LYS A 44 -1.70 -11.99 2.85
C LYS A 44 -0.45 -11.39 2.23
N TYR A 45 0.03 -11.96 1.12
CA TYR A 45 1.23 -11.54 0.39
C TYR A 45 1.29 -12.21 -0.98
N GLY A 46 2.19 -11.76 -1.85
CA GLY A 46 2.35 -12.34 -3.18
C GLY A 46 1.11 -12.11 -4.03
N ASP A 47 0.57 -13.17 -4.63
CA ASP A 47 -0.65 -13.10 -5.44
C ASP A 47 -1.95 -13.11 -4.60
N ASP A 48 -1.86 -13.38 -3.28
CA ASP A 48 -2.98 -13.35 -2.33
C ASP A 48 -3.04 -12.00 -1.60
N GLU A 49 -3.33 -10.96 -2.36
CA GLU A 49 -3.26 -9.56 -1.92
C GLU A 49 -4.48 -9.14 -1.08
N LYS A 50 -4.25 -8.35 -0.01
CA LYS A 50 -5.33 -7.73 0.76
C LYS A 50 -5.77 -6.42 0.13
N LEU A 51 -7.06 -6.31 -0.20
CA LEU A 51 -7.63 -5.06 -0.66
C LEU A 51 -8.01 -4.17 0.53
N LEU A 52 -7.36 -3.01 0.64
CA LEU A 52 -7.63 -2.01 1.67
C LEU A 52 -8.30 -0.80 1.03
N LYS A 53 -9.61 -0.64 1.31
CA LYS A 53 -10.44 0.38 0.69
C LYS A 53 -10.28 1.73 1.40
N PRO A 54 -10.16 2.86 0.67
CA PRO A 54 -10.13 4.20 1.27
C PRO A 54 -11.49 4.60 1.83
N LYS A 55 -11.50 5.59 2.74
CA LYS A 55 -12.73 6.15 3.35
C LYS A 55 -13.69 6.71 2.29
N LYS A 56 -15.01 6.68 2.57
CA LYS A 56 -16.07 7.17 1.67
C LYS A 56 -15.89 8.66 1.41
N GLU A 57 -15.64 9.40 2.48
CA GLU A 57 -15.44 10.85 2.47
C GLU A 57 -14.24 11.22 1.60
N PHE A 58 -13.17 10.42 1.63
CA PHE A 58 -11.99 10.63 0.79
C PHE A 58 -12.29 10.42 -0.69
N LEU A 59 -13.03 9.35 -1.05
CA LEU A 59 -13.46 9.13 -2.44
C LEU A 59 -14.34 10.27 -2.96
N ILE A 60 -15.20 10.84 -2.11
CA ILE A 60 -16.01 12.02 -2.45
C ILE A 60 -15.11 13.23 -2.72
N LYS A 61 -14.09 13.48 -1.87
CA LYS A 61 -13.11 14.57 -2.09
C LYS A 61 -12.35 14.40 -3.41
N ILE A 62 -11.91 13.18 -3.75
CA ILE A 62 -11.25 12.90 -5.05
C ILE A 62 -12.19 13.24 -6.21
N LEU A 63 -13.45 12.83 -6.13
CA LEU A 63 -14.43 13.13 -7.16
C LEU A 63 -14.62 14.65 -7.33
N ASP A 64 -14.74 15.38 -6.21
CA ASP A 64 -14.91 16.83 -6.24
C ASP A 64 -13.65 17.55 -6.78
N TYR A 65 -12.44 17.10 -6.44
CA TYR A 65 -11.18 17.62 -6.99
C TYR A 65 -11.10 17.43 -8.51
N ILE A 66 -11.30 16.21 -9.00
CA ILE A 66 -11.20 15.89 -10.44
C ILE A 66 -12.19 16.70 -11.26
N ARG A 67 -13.38 16.98 -10.70
CA ARG A 67 -14.38 17.79 -11.39
C ARG A 67 -14.02 19.27 -11.47
N THR A 68 -13.38 19.80 -10.44
CA THR A 68 -13.20 21.25 -10.28
C THR A 68 -11.86 21.74 -10.79
N ILE A 69 -10.83 20.91 -10.68
CA ILE A 69 -9.43 21.32 -10.91
C ILE A 69 -8.93 20.73 -12.23
N ASP A 70 -9.16 19.44 -12.48
CA ASP A 70 -8.67 18.76 -13.69
C ASP A 70 -9.75 17.91 -14.39
N PRO A 71 -10.68 18.56 -15.11
CA PRO A 71 -11.74 17.89 -15.83
C PRO A 71 -11.23 16.93 -16.92
N SER A 72 -9.97 17.04 -17.38
CA SER A 72 -9.42 16.15 -18.41
C SER A 72 -9.31 14.70 -17.91
N LEU A 73 -9.13 14.51 -16.60
CA LEU A 73 -9.19 13.21 -15.94
C LEU A 73 -10.60 12.56 -16.02
N LEU A 74 -11.66 13.33 -16.33
CA LEU A 74 -13.01 12.77 -16.53
C LEU A 74 -13.12 11.98 -17.83
N GLU A 75 -12.35 12.30 -18.87
CA GLU A 75 -12.38 11.60 -20.15
C GLU A 75 -11.73 10.21 -20.04
N TYR A 76 -10.60 10.13 -19.34
CA TYR A 76 -9.98 8.86 -18.93
C TYR A 76 -10.94 8.03 -18.05
N LYS A 77 -11.73 8.70 -17.20
CA LYS A 77 -12.73 8.02 -16.35
C LYS A 77 -13.98 7.60 -17.09
N LYS A 78 -14.41 8.27 -18.17
CA LYS A 78 -15.50 7.75 -19.01
C LYS A 78 -15.15 6.37 -19.52
N SER A 79 -13.93 6.15 -20.01
CA SER A 79 -13.51 4.81 -20.48
C SER A 79 -13.49 3.75 -19.37
N ARG A 80 -12.97 4.05 -18.17
CA ARG A 80 -13.01 3.11 -17.02
C ARG A 80 -14.42 2.94 -16.46
N HIS A 81 -15.23 3.98 -16.41
CA HIS A 81 -16.61 3.92 -15.96
C HIS A 81 -17.46 3.10 -16.92
N GLU A 82 -17.30 3.31 -18.23
CA GLU A 82 -17.89 2.49 -19.29
C GLU A 82 -17.49 1.02 -19.14
N LEU A 83 -16.21 0.75 -18.83
CA LEU A 83 -15.69 -0.59 -18.58
C LEU A 83 -16.37 -1.28 -17.39
N TYR A 84 -16.59 -0.55 -16.28
CA TYR A 84 -17.08 -1.13 -15.03
C TYR A 84 -18.60 -1.05 -14.83
N PHE A 85 -19.27 -0.08 -15.44
CA PHE A 85 -20.68 0.26 -15.20
C PHE A 85 -21.50 0.41 -16.49
N GLY A 86 -20.89 0.24 -17.66
CA GLY A 86 -21.52 0.39 -18.96
C GLY A 86 -21.62 1.85 -19.44
N ASN A 87 -22.21 2.03 -20.63
CA ASN A 87 -22.24 3.32 -21.32
C ASN A 87 -23.28 4.29 -20.71
N ARG A 88 -22.88 4.99 -19.65
CA ARG A 88 -23.67 6.08 -19.03
C ARG A 88 -22.80 7.32 -18.90
N ASP A 89 -23.36 8.46 -19.30
CA ASP A 89 -22.77 9.76 -18.97
C ASP A 89 -22.69 9.91 -17.45
N LEU A 90 -21.51 10.17 -16.92
CA LEU A 90 -21.31 10.47 -15.50
C LEU A 90 -21.75 11.91 -15.21
N LYS A 91 -23.05 12.16 -15.00
CA LYS A 91 -23.49 13.46 -14.45
C LYS A 91 -23.23 13.50 -12.94
N THR A 92 -23.10 14.71 -12.38
CA THR A 92 -22.70 14.98 -10.98
C THR A 92 -23.42 14.19 -9.92
N LYS A 93 -24.74 14.09 -10.06
CA LYS A 93 -25.61 13.40 -9.11
C LYS A 93 -25.39 11.88 -9.18
N GLU A 94 -25.26 11.36 -10.40
CA GLU A 94 -25.03 9.94 -10.68
C GLU A 94 -23.66 9.48 -10.17
N ALA A 95 -22.64 10.34 -10.15
CA ALA A 95 -21.31 9.99 -9.64
C ALA A 95 -21.25 9.88 -8.10
N LYS A 96 -21.95 10.75 -7.36
CA LYS A 96 -22.06 10.63 -5.90
C LYS A 96 -22.94 9.44 -5.51
N GLU A 97 -24.08 9.26 -6.20
CA GLU A 97 -24.91 8.06 -6.08
C GLU A 97 -24.14 6.78 -6.43
N LEU A 98 -23.22 6.85 -7.40
CA LEU A 98 -22.31 5.75 -7.72
C LEU A 98 -21.31 5.47 -6.60
N ILE A 99 -20.71 6.49 -5.98
CA ILE A 99 -19.84 6.28 -4.81
C ILE A 99 -20.64 5.65 -3.69
N GLU A 100 -21.84 6.13 -3.39
CA GLU A 100 -22.73 5.53 -2.39
C GLU A 100 -23.02 4.07 -2.72
N LYS A 101 -23.38 3.77 -3.97
CA LYS A 101 -23.59 2.39 -4.43
C LYS A 101 -22.32 1.53 -4.36
N ILE A 102 -21.16 2.09 -4.69
CA ILE A 102 -19.87 1.41 -4.57
C ILE A 102 -19.55 1.12 -3.12
N TYR A 103 -19.88 2.05 -2.24
CA TYR A 103 -19.51 1.97 -0.84
C TYR A 103 -20.42 1.04 -0.04
N ASP A 104 -21.73 1.11 -0.31
CA ASP A 104 -22.78 0.49 0.49
C ASP A 104 -23.32 -0.80 -0.14
N THR A 105 -23.17 -0.99 -1.46
CA THR A 105 -23.82 -2.11 -2.20
C THR A 105 -22.85 -3.11 -2.82
N LEU A 106 -21.58 -2.75 -2.97
CA LEU A 106 -20.60 -3.69 -3.52
C LEU A 106 -19.90 -4.44 -2.40
N LYS A 107 -19.61 -5.72 -2.66
CA LYS A 107 -18.89 -6.59 -1.73
C LYS A 107 -17.63 -5.88 -1.20
N PRO A 108 -17.18 -6.17 0.04
CA PRO A 108 -15.96 -5.60 0.62
C PRO A 108 -14.73 -5.65 -0.31
N ASN A 109 -14.67 -6.65 -1.20
CA ASN A 109 -13.58 -6.86 -2.17
C ASN A 109 -13.82 -6.19 -3.54
N SER A 110 -14.73 -5.22 -3.60
CA SER A 110 -15.01 -4.53 -4.85
C SER A 110 -13.82 -3.69 -5.28
N LYS A 111 -13.28 -4.01 -6.45
CA LYS A 111 -12.20 -3.28 -7.12
C LYS A 111 -12.67 -1.94 -7.72
N LEU A 112 -13.95 -1.61 -7.58
CA LEU A 112 -14.53 -0.47 -8.31
C LEU A 112 -14.05 0.89 -7.82
N TRP A 113 -13.54 1.00 -6.59
CA TRP A 113 -12.95 2.24 -6.11
C TRP A 113 -11.60 2.58 -6.79
N TYR A 114 -10.95 1.64 -7.47
CA TYR A 114 -9.70 1.89 -8.21
C TYR A 114 -9.86 2.85 -9.38
N ILE A 115 -11.08 3.10 -9.84
CA ILE A 115 -11.32 4.17 -10.82
C ILE A 115 -10.92 5.55 -10.28
N PHE A 116 -10.83 5.72 -8.96
CA PHE A 116 -10.52 6.99 -8.31
C PHE A 116 -9.03 7.16 -7.98
N GLU A 117 -8.38 6.14 -7.43
CA GLU A 117 -6.98 6.24 -6.99
C GLU A 117 -6.05 5.14 -7.54
N GLU A 118 -6.53 4.36 -8.52
CA GLU A 118 -5.81 3.23 -9.13
C GLU A 118 -5.64 2.01 -8.22
N PHE A 119 -5.30 0.88 -8.83
CA PHE A 119 -5.04 -0.37 -8.12
C PHE A 119 -3.85 -0.23 -7.18
N THR A 120 -4.05 -0.60 -5.91
CA THR A 120 -2.95 -0.77 -4.95
C THR A 120 -3.35 -1.75 -3.86
N HIS A 121 -2.34 -2.39 -3.29
CA HIS A 121 -2.38 -3.22 -2.09
C HIS A 121 -0.98 -3.15 -1.47
N PRO A 122 -0.84 -3.39 -0.15
CA PRO A 122 0.46 -3.62 0.43
C PRO A 122 1.02 -4.97 -0.04
N ASP A 123 2.35 -5.08 -0.15
CA ASP A 123 3.03 -6.35 -0.46
C ASP A 123 2.89 -7.37 0.67
N ILE A 124 2.76 -6.88 1.92
CA ILE A 124 2.58 -7.67 3.13
C ILE A 124 1.37 -7.13 3.87
N PHE A 125 0.43 -8.00 4.24
CA PHE A 125 -0.64 -7.70 5.18
C PHE A 125 -0.74 -8.83 6.21
N ILE A 126 -0.72 -8.46 7.49
CA ILE A 126 -0.87 -9.40 8.61
C ILE A 126 -1.89 -8.80 9.58
N GLU A 127 -2.92 -9.55 9.92
CA GLU A 127 -3.94 -9.15 10.89
C GLU A 127 -3.82 -10.03 12.13
N GLY A 128 -3.67 -9.42 13.31
CA GLY A 128 -3.80 -10.06 14.62
C GLY A 128 -5.09 -9.65 15.33
N ASP A 129 -5.22 -9.94 16.62
CA ASP A 129 -6.44 -9.60 17.38
C ASP A 129 -6.61 -8.09 17.55
N ASP A 130 -5.53 -7.38 17.88
CA ASP A 130 -5.52 -5.95 18.19
C ASP A 130 -4.61 -5.13 17.26
N TYR A 131 -3.99 -5.77 16.26
CA TYR A 131 -3.07 -5.13 15.33
C TYR A 131 -3.31 -5.47 13.86
N ILE A 132 -2.81 -4.59 13.00
CA ILE A 132 -2.60 -4.79 11.57
C ILE A 132 -1.16 -4.39 11.26
N ILE A 133 -0.46 -5.23 10.51
CA ILE A 133 0.86 -4.92 9.96
C ILE A 133 0.71 -4.82 8.44
N ILE A 134 1.23 -3.75 7.86
CA ILE A 134 1.36 -3.59 6.41
C ILE A 134 2.81 -3.29 6.03
N GLY A 135 3.28 -3.92 4.96
CA GLY A 135 4.65 -3.76 4.47
C GLY A 135 4.66 -3.53 2.97
N GLU A 136 5.58 -2.67 2.51
CA GLU A 136 5.83 -2.42 1.10
C GLU A 136 7.29 -2.73 0.77
N GLY A 137 7.52 -3.67 -0.15
CA GLY A 137 8.83 -4.10 -0.59
C GLY A 137 9.32 -3.31 -1.79
N LYS A 138 10.44 -2.60 -1.65
CA LYS A 138 11.19 -2.01 -2.76
C LYS A 138 12.56 -2.69 -2.89
N TRP A 139 13.01 -2.90 -4.11
CA TRP A 139 14.30 -3.53 -4.36
C TRP A 139 15.16 -2.79 -5.39
N THR A 140 14.61 -2.42 -6.54
CA THR A 140 15.39 -1.80 -7.63
C THR A 140 14.84 -0.45 -8.08
N GLU A 141 13.73 -0.05 -7.48
CA GLU A 141 13.13 1.26 -7.63
C GLU A 141 14.13 2.34 -7.22
N LYS A 142 14.08 3.49 -7.91
CA LYS A 142 14.95 4.64 -7.62
C LYS A 142 14.38 5.57 -6.56
N SER A 143 13.09 5.40 -6.23
CA SER A 143 12.34 6.22 -5.30
C SER A 143 11.09 5.47 -4.87
N ILE A 144 10.41 5.98 -3.85
CA ILE A 144 9.05 5.56 -3.52
C ILE A 144 8.01 6.09 -4.53
N THR A 145 6.83 5.48 -4.52
CA THR A 145 5.69 5.92 -5.34
C THR A 145 4.95 7.06 -4.64
N THR A 146 5.08 8.27 -5.17
CA THR A 146 4.49 9.52 -4.60
C THR A 146 3.33 10.08 -5.43
N HIS A 147 2.90 9.38 -6.47
CA HIS A 147 1.84 9.84 -7.38
C HIS A 147 1.04 8.65 -7.91
N THR A 148 -0.13 8.97 -8.48
CA THR A 148 -0.96 8.07 -9.27
C THR A 148 -1.33 8.78 -10.58
N THR A 149 -1.84 8.06 -11.58
CA THR A 149 -2.32 8.71 -12.82
C THR A 149 -3.38 9.77 -12.54
N ASN A 150 -4.20 9.57 -11.49
CA ASN A 150 -5.33 10.45 -11.17
C ASN A 150 -4.99 11.58 -10.20
N LEU A 151 -3.92 11.43 -9.43
CA LEU A 151 -3.53 12.36 -8.37
C LEU A 151 -2.02 12.59 -8.45
N PRO A 152 -1.58 13.80 -8.86
CA PRO A 152 -0.17 14.08 -9.09
C PRO A 152 0.68 13.99 -7.81
N LYS A 153 0.05 14.13 -6.63
CA LYS A 153 0.68 13.95 -5.33
C LYS A 153 -0.17 13.03 -4.47
N ARG A 154 0.19 11.75 -4.43
CA ARG A 154 -0.50 10.71 -3.67
C ARG A 154 0.45 9.57 -3.32
N CYS A 155 0.88 9.49 -2.07
CA CYS A 155 1.88 8.51 -1.65
C CYS A 155 1.26 7.12 -1.45
N GLN A 156 1.91 6.09 -1.98
CA GLN A 156 1.43 4.71 -1.86
C GLN A 156 1.32 4.25 -0.40
N MET A 157 2.28 4.58 0.45
CA MET A 157 2.24 4.19 1.87
C MET A 157 1.11 4.91 2.63
N ILE A 158 0.86 6.19 2.34
CA ILE A 158 -0.27 6.92 2.92
C ILE A 158 -1.59 6.21 2.58
N ARG A 159 -1.79 5.84 1.30
CA ARG A 159 -2.98 5.10 0.85
C ARG A 159 -3.18 3.79 1.62
N HIS A 160 -2.11 3.03 1.80
CA HIS A 160 -2.19 1.75 2.52
C HIS A 160 -2.54 1.94 3.99
N ILE A 161 -1.93 2.93 4.65
CA ILE A 161 -2.21 3.25 6.06
C ILE A 161 -3.66 3.71 6.21
N GLU A 162 -4.15 4.63 5.38
CA GLU A 162 -5.54 5.09 5.41
C GLU A 162 -6.53 3.95 5.18
N GLY A 163 -6.22 3.06 4.24
CA GLY A 163 -7.02 1.87 3.98
C GLY A 163 -7.05 0.92 5.17
N ALA A 164 -5.91 0.69 5.84
CA ALA A 164 -5.82 -0.14 7.04
C ALA A 164 -6.58 0.47 8.24
N LEU A 165 -6.47 1.79 8.44
CA LEU A 165 -7.19 2.54 9.47
C LEU A 165 -8.71 2.55 9.24
N ASN A 166 -9.14 2.51 7.97
CA ASN A 166 -10.56 2.39 7.62
C ASN A 166 -11.08 0.96 7.72
N TYR A 167 -10.22 -0.05 7.55
CA TYR A 167 -10.58 -1.45 7.58
C TYR A 167 -10.95 -1.94 8.99
N SER A 168 -10.27 -1.45 10.04
CA SER A 168 -10.59 -1.81 11.42
C SER A 168 -10.11 -0.75 12.43
N ASN A 169 -10.56 -0.87 13.69
CA ASN A 169 -10.08 -0.04 14.79
C ASN A 169 -8.78 -0.56 15.45
N LYS A 170 -8.09 -1.52 14.81
CA LYS A 170 -6.84 -2.11 15.32
C LYS A 170 -5.68 -1.14 15.17
N LYS A 171 -4.61 -1.36 15.94
CA LYS A 171 -3.39 -0.59 15.81
C LYS A 171 -2.67 -0.96 14.51
N VAL A 172 -2.42 0.02 13.65
CA VAL A 172 -1.74 -0.20 12.36
C VAL A 172 -0.23 0.04 12.51
N TYR A 173 0.57 -0.88 11.98
CA TYR A 173 2.02 -0.83 11.89
C TYR A 173 2.44 -0.90 10.42
N ALA A 174 3.01 0.18 9.90
CA ALA A 174 3.35 0.30 8.49
C ALA A 174 4.84 0.59 8.30
N PHE A 175 5.49 -0.11 7.37
CA PHE A 175 6.91 0.06 7.11
C PHE A 175 7.29 -0.34 5.68
N TYR A 176 8.49 0.07 5.28
CA TYR A 176 9.11 -0.36 4.02
C TYR A 176 10.15 -1.47 4.23
N LEU A 177 10.28 -2.36 3.26
CA LEU A 177 11.42 -3.26 3.11
C LEU A 177 12.26 -2.79 1.93
N VAL A 178 13.52 -2.40 2.16
CA VAL A 178 14.35 -1.75 1.13
C VAL A 178 15.77 -2.27 1.08
N ASP A 179 16.49 -2.01 -0.02
CA ASP A 179 17.94 -2.20 -0.03
C ASP A 179 18.64 -1.08 0.76
N LYS A 180 19.62 -1.43 1.59
CA LYS A 180 20.41 -0.44 2.35
C LYS A 180 21.09 0.61 1.46
N ASN A 181 21.34 0.30 0.19
CA ASN A 181 21.98 1.20 -0.78
C ASN A 181 20.99 1.77 -1.80
N CYS A 182 19.68 1.81 -1.49
CA CYS A 182 18.66 2.26 -2.43
C CYS A 182 18.76 3.75 -2.80
N GLY A 183 19.45 4.57 -1.99
CA GLY A 183 19.71 5.99 -2.27
C GLY A 183 18.60 6.95 -1.81
N TYR A 184 17.50 6.44 -1.25
CA TYR A 184 16.36 7.25 -0.80
C TYR A 184 15.91 6.91 0.63
N LEU A 185 16.79 6.39 1.48
CA LEU A 185 16.45 6.07 2.89
C LEU A 185 15.93 7.29 3.67
N ASN A 186 16.39 8.49 3.33
CA ASN A 186 15.93 9.74 3.93
C ASN A 186 14.45 10.05 3.61
N ASP A 187 13.90 9.47 2.54
CA ASP A 187 12.48 9.63 2.16
C ASP A 187 11.56 8.68 2.93
N LEU A 188 12.14 7.77 3.73
CA LEU A 188 11.44 6.72 4.47
C LEU A 188 11.34 7.04 5.97
N THR A 189 11.54 8.30 6.37
CA THR A 189 11.41 8.75 7.76
C THR A 189 10.01 9.31 8.05
N LYS A 190 9.67 9.46 9.34
CA LYS A 190 8.40 10.09 9.74
C LYS A 190 8.31 11.53 9.27
N GLU A 191 9.42 12.27 9.29
CA GLU A 191 9.48 13.67 8.85
C GLU A 191 9.26 13.80 7.34
N ALA A 192 9.85 12.90 6.55
CA ALA A 192 9.62 12.83 5.11
C ALA A 192 8.16 12.47 4.81
N LEU A 193 7.60 11.48 5.51
CA LEU A 193 6.18 11.12 5.36
C LEU A 193 5.25 12.28 5.74
N ALA A 194 5.56 13.02 6.82
CA ALA A 194 4.79 14.19 7.22
C ALA A 194 4.75 15.26 6.13
N SER A 195 5.90 15.51 5.48
CA SER A 195 6.01 16.44 4.36
C SER A 195 5.21 15.95 3.15
N GLN A 196 5.24 14.64 2.86
CA GLN A 196 4.43 14.05 1.78
C GLN A 196 2.93 14.16 2.05
N ILE A 197 2.49 14.02 3.30
CA ILE A 197 1.08 14.23 3.69
C ILE A 197 0.66 15.67 3.40
N ASP A 198 1.50 16.64 3.76
CA ASP A 198 1.22 18.07 3.54
C ASP A 198 1.18 18.46 2.06
N GLU A 199 1.83 17.65 1.23
CA GLU A 199 1.87 17.84 -0.21
C GLU A 199 0.79 17.07 -0.96
N GLU A 200 0.01 16.19 -0.32
CA GLU A 200 -1.00 15.40 -1.04
C GLU A 200 -2.03 16.27 -1.76
N THR A 201 -2.44 15.80 -2.94
CA THR A 201 -3.48 16.46 -3.75
C THR A 201 -4.79 16.63 -2.98
N ILE A 202 -5.12 15.67 -2.12
CA ILE A 202 -6.30 15.71 -1.25
C ILE A 202 -5.84 15.80 0.19
N MET A 203 -6.02 16.98 0.79
CA MET A 203 -5.64 17.22 2.17
C MET A 203 -6.49 16.39 3.16
N VAL A 204 -5.79 15.78 4.10
CA VAL A 204 -6.36 15.11 5.27
C VAL A 204 -6.43 16.09 6.44
N SER A 205 -7.25 15.78 7.45
CA SER A 205 -7.28 16.57 8.69
C SER A 205 -6.02 16.36 9.53
N ASP A 206 -5.72 17.29 10.45
CA ASP A 206 -4.58 17.14 11.38
C ASP A 206 -4.67 15.86 12.22
N ASN A 207 -5.89 15.45 12.60
CA ASN A 207 -6.11 14.21 13.32
C ASN A 207 -5.77 12.99 12.46
N GLU A 208 -6.17 12.98 11.20
CA GLU A 208 -5.83 11.90 10.26
C GLU A 208 -4.33 11.86 9.98
N LYS A 209 -3.70 13.02 9.77
CA LYS A 209 -2.24 13.12 9.64
C LYS A 209 -1.54 12.51 10.85
N LYS A 210 -1.98 12.83 12.06
CA LYS A 210 -1.44 12.24 13.29
C LYS A 210 -1.61 10.72 13.30
N GLN A 211 -2.80 10.21 12.97
CA GLN A 211 -3.05 8.76 12.90
C GLN A 211 -2.12 8.07 11.90
N ILE A 212 -1.93 8.66 10.72
CA ILE A 212 -1.04 8.12 9.68
C ILE A 212 0.41 8.07 10.19
N LEU A 213 0.89 9.14 10.82
CA LEU A 213 2.26 9.23 11.35
C LEU A 213 2.50 8.30 12.55
N ASP A 214 1.49 8.09 13.39
CA ASP A 214 1.54 7.15 14.51
C ASP A 214 1.58 5.68 14.02
N SER A 215 1.05 5.43 12.82
CA SER A 215 1.05 4.11 12.19
C SER A 215 2.30 3.80 11.37
N PHE A 216 3.12 4.78 11.01
CA PHE A 216 4.33 4.56 10.23
C PHE A 216 5.56 4.33 11.14
N TYR A 217 6.35 3.30 10.86
CA TYR A 217 7.51 2.89 11.66
C TYR A 217 8.83 2.98 10.90
N GLY A 218 8.82 3.46 9.66
CA GLY A 218 10.03 3.64 8.86
C GLY A 218 10.30 2.45 7.95
N TYR A 219 11.49 1.88 8.05
CA TYR A 219 11.94 0.82 7.15
C TYR A 219 12.84 -0.21 7.84
N ILE A 220 12.89 -1.40 7.26
CA ILE A 220 13.87 -2.45 7.54
C ILE A 220 14.64 -2.69 6.24
N THR A 221 15.95 -2.94 6.31
CA THR A 221 16.71 -3.29 5.10
C THR A 221 16.74 -4.79 4.85
N TRP A 222 16.83 -5.21 3.59
CA TRP A 222 17.04 -6.62 3.22
C TRP A 222 18.31 -7.19 3.87
N GLN A 223 19.30 -6.34 4.12
CA GLN A 223 20.53 -6.69 4.82
C GLN A 223 20.29 -6.99 6.30
N ASP A 224 19.43 -6.22 6.98
CA ASP A 224 19.06 -6.51 8.37
C ASP A 224 18.34 -7.85 8.48
N ILE A 225 17.43 -8.14 7.54
CA ILE A 225 16.73 -9.43 7.45
C ILE A 225 17.71 -10.58 7.25
N ASN A 226 18.66 -10.46 6.32
CA ASN A 226 19.70 -11.47 6.10
C ASN A 226 20.55 -11.72 7.35
N ASN A 227 20.80 -10.70 8.16
CA ASN A 227 21.61 -10.84 9.36
C ASN A 227 20.87 -11.64 10.45
N ILE A 228 19.56 -11.43 10.61
CA ILE A 228 18.76 -12.13 11.63
C ILE A 228 18.23 -13.48 11.14
N PHE A 229 17.98 -13.63 9.84
CA PHE A 229 17.47 -14.86 9.21
C PHE A 229 18.39 -15.30 8.05
N PRO A 230 19.61 -15.77 8.34
CA PRO A 230 20.58 -16.15 7.31
C PRO A 230 20.13 -17.36 6.47
N ASP A 231 19.15 -18.13 6.94
CA ASP A 231 18.63 -19.31 6.26
C ASP A 231 17.68 -18.97 5.11
N ILE A 232 17.18 -17.72 5.02
CA ILE A 232 16.32 -17.30 3.93
C ILE A 232 17.14 -17.10 2.66
N LYS A 233 16.94 -17.99 1.68
CA LYS A 233 17.63 -17.92 0.39
C LYS A 233 16.89 -16.98 -0.56
N PHE A 234 17.23 -15.70 -0.50
CA PHE A 234 16.80 -14.75 -1.51
C PHE A 234 17.55 -14.95 -2.83
N LYS A 235 16.82 -14.94 -3.96
CA LYS A 235 17.45 -14.98 -5.28
C LYS A 235 18.24 -13.70 -5.54
N THR A 236 19.43 -13.86 -6.10
CA THR A 236 20.29 -12.79 -6.61
C THR A 236 19.80 -12.29 -7.96
N LYS A 237 20.22 -11.07 -8.35
CA LYS A 237 19.93 -10.54 -9.69
C LYS A 237 20.50 -11.43 -10.80
N GLU A 238 21.65 -12.05 -10.57
CA GLU A 238 22.31 -12.95 -11.53
C GLU A 238 21.50 -14.22 -11.76
N GLU A 239 21.02 -14.86 -10.70
CA GLU A 239 20.15 -16.03 -10.80
C GLU A 239 18.88 -15.72 -11.59
N ILE A 240 18.25 -14.57 -11.33
CA ILE A 240 17.04 -14.13 -12.04
C ILE A 240 17.31 -13.86 -13.52
N ASN A 241 18.42 -13.19 -13.85
CA ASN A 241 18.80 -12.94 -15.24
C ASN A 241 19.05 -14.21 -16.02
N ASN A 242 19.53 -15.27 -15.37
CA ASN A 242 19.77 -16.56 -16.00
C ASN A 242 18.46 -17.34 -16.24
N GLU A 243 17.41 -17.12 -15.43
CA GLU A 243 16.08 -17.68 -15.65
C GLU A 243 15.36 -17.02 -16.84
N HIS A 244 15.44 -15.69 -16.99
CA HIS A 244 14.80 -14.96 -18.10
C HIS A 244 15.52 -15.10 -19.45
N LYS A 245 16.69 -15.74 -19.49
CA LYS A 245 17.44 -16.02 -20.72
C LYS A 245 17.16 -17.42 -21.30
N LYS A 246 16.43 -18.27 -20.57
CA LYS A 246 15.98 -19.59 -21.02
C LYS A 246 14.57 -19.50 -21.59
#